data_AF-A0A949HVH7-F1
#
_entry.id   AF-A0A949HVH7-F1
#
_cell.length_a   1.000
_cell.length_b   1.000
_cell.length_c   1.000
_cell.angle_alpha   90.00
_cell.angle_beta   90.00
_cell.angle_gamma   90.00
#
_symmetry.space_group_name_H-M   'P 1'
#
loop_
_entity.id
_entity.type
_entity.pdbx_description
1 polymer ?
#
loop_
_entity_poly.entity_id
_entity_poly.type
_entity_poly.pdbx_seq_one_letter_code
_entity_poly.pdbx_strand_id
1 'polypeptide(L)'
;MQRVTSAIAGIAVSFLFTMNNSVFAQAAWVHLDSNNNLVYSNDDLGNHIPDFSYAGYESGGVALPTNVVVQQTVSPSGGDDTTNIQNAINAVEALPPDGNGVRGAVLLD
;
A
#
# COMPACT_ATOMS: atom_id res chain seq x y z
N MET A 1 46.42 -42.86 47.38
CA MET A 1 47.23 -41.69 47.74
C MET A 1 47.54 -40.95 46.44
N GLN A 2 46.95 -39.75 46.30
CA GLN A 2 47.12 -38.67 45.32
C GLN A 2 47.38 -38.95 43.82
N ARG A 3 46.45 -38.43 43.01
CA ARG A 3 46.38 -38.40 41.54
C ARG A 3 47.39 -37.42 40.94
N VAL A 4 47.96 -37.75 39.77
CA VAL A 4 48.58 -36.76 38.88
C VAL A 4 47.87 -36.84 37.52
N THR A 5 46.98 -35.89 37.31
CA THR A 5 46.31 -35.59 36.04
C THR A 5 47.16 -34.60 35.25
N SER A 6 47.63 -35.00 34.06
CA SER A 6 48.29 -34.11 33.11
C SER A 6 47.26 -33.26 32.37
N ALA A 7 47.48 -31.95 32.39
CA ALA A 7 46.61 -30.92 31.82
C ALA A 7 46.57 -30.99 30.28
N ILE A 8 45.37 -31.05 29.71
CA ILE A 8 45.13 -30.72 28.31
C ILE A 8 44.98 -29.21 28.24
N ALA A 9 45.90 -28.57 27.52
CA ALA A 9 45.94 -27.14 27.27
C ALA A 9 44.61 -26.68 26.64
N GLY A 10 43.97 -25.73 27.32
CA GLY A 10 42.72 -25.13 26.88
C GLY A 10 42.93 -24.22 25.68
N ILE A 11 42.09 -24.37 24.68
CA ILE A 11 41.66 -23.27 23.82
C ILE A 11 40.15 -23.46 23.62
N ALA A 12 39.36 -22.91 24.54
CA ALA A 12 37.96 -22.66 24.27
C ALA A 12 37.91 -21.46 23.30
N VAL A 13 37.79 -21.74 22.01
CA VAL A 13 37.48 -20.71 21.01
C VAL A 13 36.03 -20.30 21.23
N SER A 14 35.82 -19.32 22.10
CA SER A 14 34.51 -18.68 22.26
C SER A 14 34.23 -17.88 20.99
N PHE A 15 33.52 -18.50 20.04
CA PHE A 15 32.95 -17.81 18.88
C PHE A 15 31.81 -16.93 19.40
N LEU A 16 32.12 -15.68 19.76
CA LEU A 16 31.12 -14.70 20.13
C LEU A 16 30.42 -14.24 18.84
N PHE A 17 29.32 -14.92 18.48
CA PHE A 17 28.50 -14.53 17.35
C PHE A 17 27.73 -13.27 17.75
N THR A 18 28.24 -12.10 17.38
CA THR A 18 27.54 -10.84 17.55
C THR A 18 26.33 -10.86 16.63
N MET A 19 25.15 -11.14 17.19
CA MET A 19 23.88 -10.92 16.52
C MET A 19 23.73 -9.41 16.31
N ASN A 20 24.10 -8.94 15.12
CA ASN A 20 23.75 -7.60 14.67
C ASN A 20 22.24 -7.58 14.47
N ASN A 21 21.49 -7.21 15.51
CA ASN A 21 20.11 -6.80 15.36
C ASN A 21 20.13 -5.44 14.66
N SER A 22 20.12 -5.47 13.33
CA SER A 22 19.84 -4.28 12.53
C SER A 22 18.43 -3.83 12.87
N VAL A 23 18.31 -2.86 13.79
CA VAL A 23 17.06 -2.15 14.01
C VAL A 23 16.87 -1.29 12.78
N PHE A 24 16.15 -1.80 11.78
CA PHE A 24 15.75 -1.01 10.64
C PHE A 24 14.95 0.19 11.16
N ALA A 25 15.33 1.40 10.74
CA ALA A 25 14.55 2.59 11.06
C ALA A 25 13.13 2.39 10.49
N GLN A 26 12.14 2.27 11.37
CA GLN A 26 10.74 2.19 10.97
C GLN A 26 10.21 3.61 10.74
N ALA A 27 9.29 3.77 9.78
CA ALA A 27 8.68 5.07 9.52
C ALA A 27 7.82 5.49 10.73
N ALA A 28 7.95 6.74 11.14
CA ALA A 28 7.32 7.25 12.37
C ALA A 28 5.78 7.21 12.33
N TRP A 29 5.19 7.33 11.13
CA TRP A 29 3.75 7.46 10.96
C TRP A 29 3.05 6.20 10.48
N VAL A 30 3.74 5.29 9.79
CA VAL A 30 3.20 3.98 9.42
C VAL A 30 4.29 2.94 9.58
N HIS A 31 4.07 1.94 10.42
CA HIS A 31 5.03 0.90 10.72
C HIS A 31 4.34 -0.41 11.11
N LEU A 32 5.09 -1.50 11.22
CA LEU A 32 4.53 -2.78 11.65
C LEU A 32 4.62 -2.93 13.18
N ASP A 33 3.58 -3.45 13.80
CA ASP A 33 3.64 -3.92 15.19
C ASP A 33 4.37 -5.28 15.30
N SER A 34 4.50 -5.80 16.52
CA SER A 34 5.12 -7.11 16.77
C SER A 34 4.37 -8.30 16.17
N ASN A 35 3.12 -8.11 15.73
CA ASN A 35 2.28 -9.12 15.10
C ASN A 35 2.23 -8.94 13.56
N ASN A 36 3.05 -8.07 12.99
CA ASN A 36 3.07 -7.70 11.57
C ASN A 36 1.79 -7.01 11.07
N ASN A 37 1.04 -6.34 11.95
CA ASN A 37 -0.06 -5.47 11.53
C ASN A 37 0.46 -4.06 11.26
N LEU A 38 -0.13 -3.36 10.28
CA LEU A 38 0.16 -1.94 10.05
C LEU A 38 -0.44 -1.08 11.18
N VAL A 39 0.40 -0.25 11.79
CA VAL A 39 0.06 0.76 12.78
C VAL A 39 0.21 2.13 12.15
N TYR A 40 -0.81 2.97 12.30
CA TYR A 40 -0.84 4.35 11.83
C TYR A 40 -0.78 5.29 13.03
N SER A 41 0.22 6.17 13.05
CA SER A 41 0.38 7.21 14.07
C SER A 41 -0.20 8.54 13.57
N ASN A 42 -0.70 9.34 14.52
CA ASN A 42 -1.07 10.73 14.24
C ASN A 42 0.12 11.66 14.50
N ASP A 43 0.21 12.78 13.79
CA ASP A 43 1.07 13.91 14.17
C ASP A 43 0.46 14.75 15.31
N ASP A 44 1.18 15.79 15.75
CA ASP A 44 0.75 16.68 16.84
C ASP A 44 -0.53 17.46 16.53
N LEU A 45 -0.90 17.59 15.24
CA LEU A 45 -2.13 18.23 14.78
C LEU A 45 -3.28 17.23 14.61
N GLY A 46 -3.02 15.93 14.84
CA GLY A 46 -3.99 14.85 14.67
C GLY A 46 -4.11 14.32 13.24
N ASN A 47 -3.22 14.71 12.33
CA ASN A 47 -3.20 14.18 10.97
C ASN A 47 -2.62 12.77 10.96
N HIS A 48 -3.14 11.89 10.09
CA HIS A 48 -2.55 10.57 9.84
C HIS A 48 -2.33 10.32 8.35
N ILE A 49 -1.58 9.27 8.03
CA ILE A 49 -1.52 8.76 6.66
C ILE A 49 -2.88 8.12 6.31
N PRO A 50 -3.57 8.56 5.24
CA PRO A 50 -4.85 7.98 4.88
C PRO A 50 -4.76 6.49 4.53
N ASP A 51 -5.76 5.72 4.94
CA ASP A 51 -5.94 4.33 4.52
C ASP A 51 -6.71 4.27 3.19
N PHE A 52 -6.06 3.74 2.15
CA PHE A 52 -6.64 3.57 0.81
C PHE A 52 -7.08 2.14 0.52
N SER A 53 -7.14 1.27 1.53
CA SER A 53 -7.54 -0.14 1.37
C SER A 53 -8.95 -0.32 0.80
N TYR A 54 -9.79 0.72 0.89
CA TYR A 54 -11.14 0.77 0.33
C TYR A 54 -11.26 1.68 -0.90
N ALA A 55 -10.15 2.08 -1.51
CA ALA A 55 -10.18 2.84 -2.77
C ALA A 55 -10.53 1.90 -3.94
N GLY A 56 -11.52 2.29 -4.75
CA GLY A 56 -11.92 1.53 -5.94
C GLY A 56 -13.43 1.49 -6.13
N TYR A 57 -13.87 0.82 -7.19
CA TYR A 57 -15.28 0.58 -7.46
C TYR A 57 -15.91 -0.23 -6.31
N GLU A 58 -16.99 0.30 -5.73
CA GLU A 58 -17.67 -0.31 -4.57
C GLU A 58 -16.70 -0.76 -3.47
N SER A 59 -15.79 0.14 -3.09
CA SER A 59 -14.77 -0.07 -2.05
C SER A 59 -13.72 -1.15 -2.35
N GLY A 60 -13.57 -1.56 -3.62
CA GLY A 60 -12.57 -2.54 -4.06
C GLY A 60 -12.90 -3.99 -3.71
N GLY A 61 -14.05 -4.25 -3.09
CA GLY A 61 -14.51 -5.59 -2.73
C GLY A 61 -15.33 -6.30 -3.81
N VAL A 62 -15.64 -5.61 -4.91
CA VAL A 62 -16.53 -6.08 -5.98
C VAL A 62 -15.81 -6.03 -7.32
N ALA A 63 -16.09 -7.00 -8.19
CA ALA A 63 -15.57 -7.02 -9.55
C ALA A 63 -16.06 -5.82 -10.35
N LEU A 64 -15.20 -5.28 -11.22
CA LEU A 64 -15.58 -4.21 -12.13
C LEU A 64 -16.68 -4.69 -13.09
N PRO A 65 -17.69 -3.86 -13.39
CA PRO A 65 -18.74 -4.22 -14.33
C PRO A 65 -18.14 -4.30 -15.75
N THR A 66 -18.35 -5.43 -16.43
CA THR A 66 -17.77 -5.70 -17.75
C THR A 66 -18.64 -5.21 -18.91
N ASN A 67 -19.87 -4.79 -18.63
CA ASN A 67 -20.91 -4.45 -19.60
C ASN A 67 -21.29 -2.95 -19.58
N VAL A 68 -20.36 -2.08 -19.22
CA VAL A 68 -20.58 -0.63 -19.26
C VAL A 68 -20.20 -0.08 -20.63
N VAL A 69 -21.12 0.68 -21.24
CA VAL A 69 -20.87 1.33 -22.54
C VAL A 69 -19.92 2.50 -22.34
N VAL A 70 -18.84 2.55 -23.15
CA VAL A 70 -17.96 3.71 -23.24
C VAL A 70 -18.71 4.83 -23.96
N GLN A 71 -18.86 5.97 -23.28
CA GLN A 71 -19.58 7.14 -23.79
C GLN A 71 -18.63 8.26 -24.21
N GLN A 72 -17.43 8.29 -23.63
CA GLN A 72 -16.37 9.25 -23.95
C GLN A 72 -15.02 8.53 -23.92
N THR A 73 -14.10 8.99 -24.74
CA THR A 73 -12.71 8.52 -24.76
C THR A 73 -11.79 9.72 -24.70
N VAL A 74 -10.83 9.69 -23.78
CA VAL A 74 -9.83 10.74 -23.59
C VAL A 74 -8.47 10.12 -23.82
N SER A 75 -7.75 10.63 -24.82
CA SER A 75 -6.37 10.26 -25.06
C SER A 75 -5.41 11.24 -24.40
N PRO A 76 -4.23 10.77 -23.95
CA PRO A 76 -3.22 11.64 -23.35
C PRO A 76 -2.87 12.80 -24.27
N SER A 77 -2.92 14.03 -23.75
CA SER A 77 -2.45 15.20 -24.50
C SER A 77 -0.93 15.36 -24.45
N GLY A 78 -0.25 14.62 -23.57
CA GLY A 78 1.16 14.77 -23.26
C GLY A 78 1.46 15.83 -22.18
N GLY A 79 0.43 16.33 -21.50
CA GLY A 79 0.53 17.30 -20.41
C GLY A 79 -0.51 17.07 -19.31
N ASP A 80 -0.93 18.15 -18.66
CA ASP A 80 -2.00 18.09 -17.65
C ASP A 80 -3.37 17.93 -18.34
N ASP A 81 -3.96 16.75 -18.18
CA ASP A 81 -5.26 16.39 -18.73
C ASP A 81 -6.42 16.60 -17.74
N THR A 82 -6.21 17.25 -16.59
CA THR A 82 -7.25 17.46 -15.57
C THR A 82 -8.54 18.03 -16.16
N THR A 83 -8.43 19.07 -16.99
CA THR A 83 -9.61 19.69 -17.63
C THR A 83 -10.26 18.76 -18.67
N ASN A 84 -9.45 18.02 -19.44
CA ASN A 84 -9.94 17.11 -20.47
C ASN A 84 -10.74 15.95 -19.85
N ILE A 85 -10.19 15.34 -18.80
CA ILE A 85 -10.84 14.27 -18.05
C ILE A 85 -12.11 14.80 -17.37
N GLN A 86 -12.06 15.97 -16.72
CA GLN A 86 -13.23 16.54 -16.07
C GLN A 86 -14.36 16.84 -17.06
N ASN A 87 -14.05 17.35 -18.25
CA ASN A 87 -15.05 17.59 -19.28
C ASN A 87 -15.70 16.30 -19.78
N ALA A 88 -14.91 15.23 -19.96
CA ALA A 88 -15.46 13.92 -20.33
C ALA A 88 -16.36 13.35 -19.23
N ILE A 89 -15.98 13.48 -17.96
CA ILE A 89 -16.83 13.10 -16.82
C ILE A 89 -18.14 13.89 -16.83
N ASN A 90 -18.08 15.22 -16.98
CA ASN A 90 -19.27 16.08 -17.03
C ASN A 90 -20.21 15.68 -18.17
N ALA A 91 -19.66 15.32 -19.34
CA ALA A 91 -20.44 14.86 -20.48
C ALA A 91 -21.17 13.53 -20.19
N VAL A 92 -20.51 12.57 -19.53
CA VAL A 92 -21.13 11.30 -19.13
C VAL A 92 -22.14 11.50 -17.99
N GLU A 93 -21.86 12.38 -17.03
CA GLU A 93 -22.76 12.72 -15.91
C GLU A 93 -24.10 13.29 -16.40
N ALA A 94 -24.09 14.04 -17.50
CA ALA A 94 -25.29 14.63 -18.09
C ALA A 94 -26.23 13.60 -18.76
N LEU A 95 -25.77 12.37 -19.01
CA LEU A 95 -26.58 11.31 -19.63
C LEU A 95 -27.57 10.70 -18.64
N PRO A 96 -28.80 10.35 -19.05
CA PRO A 96 -29.71 9.62 -18.18
C PRO A 96 -29.10 8.29 -17.76
N PRO A 97 -29.24 7.89 -16.47
CA PRO A 97 -28.78 6.58 -16.04
C PRO A 97 -29.60 5.46 -16.69
N ASP A 98 -28.97 4.30 -16.89
CA ASP A 98 -29.63 3.08 -17.34
C ASP A 98 -30.43 2.42 -16.20
N GLY A 99 -30.99 1.24 -16.48
CA GLY A 99 -31.76 0.47 -15.50
C GLY A 99 -30.98 0.03 -14.25
N ASN A 100 -29.65 0.09 -14.28
CA ASN A 100 -28.77 -0.23 -13.16
C ASN A 100 -28.21 1.04 -12.48
N GLY A 101 -28.66 2.23 -12.89
CA GLY A 101 -28.15 3.50 -12.36
C GLY A 101 -26.83 3.96 -13.00
N VAL A 102 -26.33 3.28 -14.02
CA VAL A 102 -25.04 3.58 -14.67
C VAL A 102 -25.26 4.51 -15.87
N ARG A 103 -24.43 5.54 -16.00
CA ARG A 103 -24.52 6.52 -17.11
C ARG A 103 -23.58 6.21 -18.28
N GLY A 104 -22.59 5.36 -18.03
CA GLY A 104 -21.56 4.97 -18.99
C GLY A 104 -20.16 5.11 -18.41
N ALA A 105 -19.16 4.82 -19.23
CA ALA A 105 -17.75 4.91 -18.87
C ALA A 105 -17.04 6.01 -19.67
N VAL A 106 -16.07 6.67 -19.03
CA VAL A 106 -15.01 7.44 -19.69
C VAL A 106 -13.82 6.49 -19.84
N LEU A 107 -13.43 6.20 -21.08
CA LEU A 107 -12.22 5.44 -21.37
C LEU A 107 -11.02 6.38 -21.44
N LEU A 108 -9.95 6.02 -20.74
CA LEU A 108 -8.65 6.65 -20.90
C LEU A 108 -7.77 5.70 -21.73
N ASP A 109 -7.30 6.16 -22.89
CA ASP A 109 -6.54 5.37 -23.87
C ASP A 109 -5.37 6.15 -24.47
#